data_AF-A0A9P6LTN2-F1
#
_entry.id   AF-A0A9P6LTN2-F1
#
_cell.length_a   1.000
_cell.length_b   1.000
_cell.length_c   1.000
_cell.angle_alpha   90.00
_cell.angle_beta   90.00
_cell.angle_gamma   90.00
#
_symmetry.space_group_name_H-M   'P 1'
#
loop_
_entity.id
_entity.type
_entity.pdbx_description
1 polymer ?
#
loop_
_entity_poly.entity_id
_entity_poly.type
_entity_poly.pdbx_seq_one_letter_code
_entity_poly.pdbx_strand_id
1 'polypeptide(L)'
;MTSSAENSGQPVFTIIVLGASGDLAKKKTFPALFGLFLHGHISPKTRIIGYARTKMDRPDFLKRISQHIKNTTAPKVKTMLDQFLDQSTYVSGAYDQDSGFLALEQEIQRVEREAKIYDRLFYMALPPSVFIPVANGLKRNCYTTKGINRLIVEKPFGMDLESSRTLSKALGALYREDEIYRIDHYLGKEMVKNIMILRFSNQIFGSCWNKDHISNVQITFREKIGTEGRGGYFDEFGIMRDVMQNHLLQILTLIGMEAPRSSNAEDIRDAKVNVLRAIPEVIESEVLLGQYGKSEDGTMPSYLDDDTVPKGSKTATFAAAAFHINNPRWEGVPFVLKCGKALDQQKVEIRIQFKDMGNAIFHKDVAARNELVIRVQPQEAVYLKMTQKLPGLGMDTVMSELDLSYASRFTNLTVPDAYENLILDAIVGEQSNFVRTDELDEAWRIFTPVLHKIDRGLVPVEIYPYGSRGPKHLPEFVTRFGFERHAQNYSWPETSQTSVAQAVAALSADSKL
;
A
#
# COMPACT_ATOMS: atom_id res chain seq x y z
N MET A 1 30.23 -5.12 14.21
CA MET A 1 30.66 -4.25 15.32
C MET A 1 30.16 -2.85 15.03
N THR A 2 29.06 -2.45 15.65
CA THR A 2 28.56 -1.08 15.63
C THR A 2 28.50 -0.62 17.09
N SER A 3 29.52 0.16 17.41
CA SER A 3 29.59 1.23 18.40
C SER A 3 28.45 1.33 19.43
N SER A 4 28.82 1.08 20.68
CA SER A 4 28.10 1.32 21.92
C SER A 4 28.02 2.82 22.30
N ALA A 5 27.61 3.68 21.37
CA ALA A 5 27.52 5.13 21.60
C ALA A 5 26.32 5.76 20.89
N GLU A 6 25.09 5.36 21.25
CA GLU A 6 23.85 6.04 20.81
C GLU A 6 22.67 5.62 21.69
N ASN A 7 22.63 6.05 22.96
CA ASN A 7 21.48 5.82 23.84
C ASN A 7 20.92 7.13 24.44
N SER A 8 21.34 8.28 23.90
CA SER A 8 20.99 9.62 24.39
C SER A 8 20.17 10.47 23.41
N GLY A 9 19.51 9.87 22.41
CA GLY A 9 18.72 10.61 21.41
C GLY A 9 17.49 9.89 20.85
N GLN A 10 17.13 8.72 21.40
CA GLN A 10 15.95 7.99 20.92
C GLN A 10 14.67 8.63 21.47
N PRO A 11 13.67 8.91 20.61
CA PRO A 11 12.40 9.47 21.05
C PRO A 11 11.74 8.53 22.07
N VAL A 12 11.20 9.12 23.14
CA VAL A 12 10.54 8.37 24.22
C VAL A 12 9.08 8.79 24.24
N PHE A 13 8.18 7.84 23.99
CA PHE A 13 6.74 8.09 23.90
C PHE A 13 5.96 7.23 24.89
N THR A 14 4.80 7.72 25.31
CA THR A 14 3.69 6.87 25.74
C THR A 14 2.86 6.54 24.50
N ILE A 15 2.86 5.27 24.08
CA ILE A 15 2.14 4.79 22.91
C ILE A 15 0.85 4.13 23.37
N ILE A 16 -0.29 4.67 22.93
CA ILE A 16 -1.62 4.23 23.31
C ILE A 16 -2.26 3.55 22.09
N VAL A 17 -2.46 2.25 22.16
CA VAL A 17 -3.10 1.46 21.10
C VAL A 17 -4.58 1.31 21.42
N LEU A 18 -5.43 2.13 20.80
CA LEU A 18 -6.88 2.03 20.93
C LEU A 18 -7.42 0.94 20.01
N GLY A 19 -8.33 0.12 20.51
CA GLY A 19 -8.74 -1.10 19.82
C GLY A 19 -7.74 -2.24 20.00
N ALA A 20 -6.99 -2.25 21.11
CA ALA A 20 -5.96 -3.25 21.39
C ALA A 20 -6.46 -4.71 21.41
N SER A 21 -7.75 -4.94 21.59
CA SER A 21 -8.36 -6.28 21.47
C SER A 21 -8.63 -6.71 20.02
N GLY A 22 -8.50 -5.82 19.04
CA GLY A 22 -8.79 -6.06 17.63
C GLY A 22 -7.77 -6.94 16.89
N ASP A 23 -8.14 -7.34 15.67
CA ASP A 23 -7.32 -8.20 14.82
C ASP A 23 -6.10 -7.47 14.25
N LEU A 24 -6.25 -6.21 13.85
CA LEU A 24 -5.15 -5.37 13.37
C LEU A 24 -4.08 -5.20 14.46
N ALA A 25 -4.50 -4.86 15.69
CA ALA A 25 -3.61 -4.65 16.80
C ALA A 25 -2.72 -5.88 17.08
N LYS A 26 -3.33 -7.06 17.25
CA LYS A 26 -2.60 -8.28 17.60
C LYS A 26 -1.74 -8.84 16.46
N LYS A 27 -2.16 -8.67 15.18
CA LYS A 27 -1.47 -9.25 14.02
C LYS A 27 -0.43 -8.33 13.39
N LYS A 28 -0.56 -7.00 13.57
CA LYS A 28 0.27 -5.99 12.90
C LYS A 28 0.85 -4.95 13.86
N THR A 29 0.02 -4.22 14.62
CA THR A 29 0.49 -3.07 15.42
C THR A 29 1.46 -3.47 16.54
N PHE A 30 1.11 -4.45 17.39
CA PHE A 30 2.01 -4.89 18.47
C PHE A 30 3.26 -5.62 17.95
N PRO A 31 3.17 -6.51 16.94
CA PRO A 31 4.37 -7.05 16.29
C PRO A 31 5.29 -5.96 15.72
N ALA A 32 4.75 -4.89 15.12
CA ALA A 32 5.54 -3.79 14.60
C ALA A 32 6.22 -2.98 15.72
N LEU A 33 5.48 -2.64 16.79
CA LEU A 33 6.06 -1.99 17.98
C LEU A 33 7.18 -2.83 18.59
N PHE A 34 7.01 -4.15 18.66
CA PHE A 34 8.05 -5.05 19.14
C PHE A 34 9.24 -5.11 18.19
N GLY A 35 9.03 -5.12 16.87
CA GLY A 35 10.11 -5.06 15.87
C GLY A 35 10.98 -3.80 16.05
N LEU A 36 10.35 -2.64 16.23
CA LEU A 36 11.03 -1.39 16.56
C LEU A 36 11.79 -1.46 17.89
N PHE A 37 11.21 -2.09 18.91
CA PHE A 37 11.86 -2.29 20.21
C PHE A 37 13.10 -3.20 20.10
N LEU A 38 12.95 -4.34 19.43
CA LEU A 38 13.98 -5.36 19.24
C LEU A 38 15.22 -4.82 18.51
N HIS A 39 15.01 -3.93 17.54
CA HIS A 39 16.06 -3.31 16.76
C HIS A 39 16.56 -1.99 17.36
N GLY A 40 16.02 -1.55 18.50
CA GLY A 40 16.44 -0.34 19.20
C GLY A 40 16.04 0.94 18.48
N HIS A 41 14.94 0.96 17.72
CA HIS A 41 14.39 2.19 17.13
C HIS A 41 13.48 2.95 18.10
N ILE A 42 12.99 2.29 19.15
CA ILE A 42 12.27 2.92 20.26
C ILE A 42 13.00 2.66 21.57
N SER A 43 13.02 3.68 22.44
CA SER A 43 13.71 3.59 23.72
C SER A 43 13.08 2.51 24.62
N PRO A 44 13.88 1.77 25.43
CA PRO A 44 13.35 0.91 26.49
C PRO A 44 12.50 1.64 27.54
N LYS A 45 12.57 2.97 27.59
CA LYS A 45 11.72 3.82 28.44
C LYS A 45 10.31 3.99 27.88
N THR A 46 10.08 3.72 26.59
CA THR A 46 8.76 3.83 25.95
C THR A 46 7.72 3.01 26.71
N ARG A 47 6.54 3.58 26.93
CA ARG A 47 5.43 2.93 27.63
C ARG A 47 4.33 2.59 26.64
N ILE A 48 3.75 1.40 26.76
CA ILE A 48 2.72 0.93 25.83
C ILE A 48 1.44 0.64 26.60
N ILE A 49 0.34 1.28 26.20
CA ILE A 49 -0.96 1.11 26.85
C ILE A 49 -1.95 0.60 25.80
N GLY A 50 -2.47 -0.60 26.00
CA GLY A 50 -3.62 -1.09 25.24
C GLY A 50 -4.93 -0.54 25.82
N TYR A 51 -5.85 -0.12 24.95
CA TYR A 51 -7.17 0.36 25.37
C TYR A 51 -8.28 -0.28 24.52
N ALA A 52 -9.26 -0.92 25.15
CA ALA A 52 -10.48 -1.38 24.46
C ALA A 52 -11.67 -1.62 25.40
N ARG A 53 -12.86 -1.87 24.83
CA ARG A 53 -14.08 -2.24 25.59
C ARG A 53 -14.00 -3.60 26.28
N THR A 54 -13.16 -4.50 25.76
CA THR A 54 -13.04 -5.87 26.27
C THR A 54 -12.42 -5.85 27.66
N LYS A 55 -13.11 -6.41 28.66
CA LYS A 55 -12.52 -6.61 29.98
C LYS A 55 -11.48 -7.72 29.87
N MET A 56 -10.22 -7.38 30.13
CA MET A 56 -9.08 -8.30 30.17
C MET A 56 -8.17 -7.85 31.30
N ASP A 57 -7.57 -8.80 32.00
CA ASP A 57 -6.50 -8.50 32.94
C ASP A 57 -5.16 -8.36 32.20
N ARG A 58 -4.12 -7.94 32.92
CA ARG A 58 -2.78 -7.77 32.32
C ARG A 58 -2.22 -9.09 31.78
N PRO A 59 -2.22 -10.22 32.51
CA PRO A 59 -1.76 -11.51 31.97
C PRO A 59 -2.40 -11.90 30.63
N ASP A 60 -3.72 -11.78 30.51
CA ASP A 60 -4.44 -12.10 29.27
C ASP A 60 -4.05 -11.16 28.13
N PHE A 61 -3.90 -9.86 28.42
CA PHE A 61 -3.43 -8.87 27.45
C PHE A 61 -2.00 -9.19 26.96
N LEU A 62 -1.06 -9.48 27.86
CA LEU A 62 0.32 -9.79 27.50
C LEU A 62 0.42 -11.06 26.64
N LYS A 63 -0.37 -12.09 26.95
CA LYS A 63 -0.49 -13.30 26.12
C LYS A 63 -1.03 -12.95 24.73
N ARG A 64 -2.02 -12.06 24.65
CA ARG A 64 -2.63 -11.66 23.38
C ARG A 64 -1.67 -10.92 22.45
N ILE A 65 -0.84 -10.01 22.98
CA ILE A 65 0.08 -9.21 22.17
C ILE A 65 1.36 -9.97 21.78
N SER A 66 1.72 -11.01 22.52
CA SER A 66 2.91 -11.85 22.23
C SER A 66 2.64 -12.99 21.24
N GLN A 67 1.40 -13.45 21.08
CA GLN A 67 1.09 -14.66 20.31
C GLN A 67 1.43 -14.62 18.80
N HIS A 68 1.55 -13.42 18.20
CA HIS A 68 1.90 -13.26 16.78
C HIS A 68 3.35 -12.80 16.57
N ILE A 69 4.12 -12.66 17.65
CA ILE A 69 5.53 -12.33 17.58
C ILE A 69 6.30 -13.60 17.19
N LYS A 70 7.13 -13.48 16.15
CA LYS A 70 7.92 -14.61 15.61
C LYS A 70 9.26 -14.74 16.35
N ASN A 71 9.88 -15.91 16.22
CA ASN A 71 11.25 -16.18 16.70
C ASN A 71 11.46 -15.99 18.21
N THR A 72 10.42 -16.16 19.02
CA THR A 72 10.44 -15.99 20.49
C THR A 72 11.32 -17.02 21.22
N THR A 73 11.79 -18.05 20.53
CA THR A 73 12.73 -19.05 21.08
C THR A 73 14.18 -18.59 21.08
N ALA A 74 14.54 -17.58 20.26
CA ALA A 74 15.89 -17.04 20.24
C ALA A 74 16.18 -16.25 21.54
N PRO A 75 17.30 -16.49 22.26
CA PRO A 75 17.55 -15.90 23.58
C PRO A 75 17.43 -14.37 23.61
N LYS A 76 18.03 -13.67 22.61
CA LYS A 76 17.93 -12.21 22.50
C LYS A 76 16.48 -11.74 22.33
N VAL A 77 15.71 -12.40 21.45
CA VAL A 77 14.32 -12.03 21.17
C VAL A 77 13.46 -12.23 22.41
N LYS A 78 13.66 -13.34 23.13
CA LYS A 78 12.95 -13.62 24.38
C LYS A 78 13.20 -12.55 25.43
N THR A 79 14.47 -12.21 25.70
CA THR A 79 14.81 -11.17 26.69
C THR A 79 14.21 -9.81 26.32
N MET A 80 14.28 -9.42 25.05
CA MET A 80 13.68 -8.17 24.57
C MET A 80 12.16 -8.21 24.65
N LEU A 81 11.54 -9.36 24.39
CA LEU A 81 10.09 -9.54 24.51
C LEU A 81 9.65 -9.40 25.96
N ASP A 82 10.34 -10.04 26.90
CA ASP A 82 10.02 -9.94 28.32
C ASP A 82 10.10 -8.48 28.80
N GLN A 83 11.11 -7.72 28.36
CA GLN A 83 11.22 -6.28 28.64
C GLN A 83 10.08 -5.47 28.01
N PHE A 84 9.74 -5.74 26.75
CA PHE A 84 8.64 -5.08 26.05
C PHE A 84 7.28 -5.31 26.73
N LEU A 85 7.02 -6.56 27.14
CA LEU A 85 5.81 -6.92 27.88
C LEU A 85 5.78 -6.27 29.26
N ASP A 86 6.93 -6.11 29.92
CA ASP A 86 7.01 -5.39 31.18
C ASP A 86 6.57 -3.92 31.05
N GLN A 87 6.93 -3.27 29.95
CA GLN A 87 6.52 -1.89 29.64
C GLN A 87 5.07 -1.75 29.14
N SER A 88 4.34 -2.86 29.05
CA SER A 88 2.99 -2.91 28.49
C SER A 88 1.91 -3.04 29.57
N THR A 89 0.92 -2.16 29.53
CA THR A 89 -0.27 -2.18 30.40
C THR A 89 -1.57 -2.10 29.58
N TYR A 90 -2.71 -2.31 30.25
CA TYR A 90 -4.02 -2.36 29.60
C TYR A 90 -5.09 -1.67 30.42
N VAL A 91 -5.97 -0.93 29.75
CA VAL A 91 -7.12 -0.28 30.35
C VAL A 91 -8.38 -0.68 29.58
N SER A 92 -9.41 -1.11 30.32
CA SER A 92 -10.73 -1.39 29.78
C SER A 92 -11.62 -0.16 29.88
N GLY A 93 -12.22 0.29 28.77
CA GLY A 93 -13.13 1.44 28.77
C GLY A 93 -13.97 1.58 27.50
N ALA A 94 -15.06 2.34 27.60
CA ALA A 94 -15.94 2.64 26.47
C ALA A 94 -15.39 3.79 25.62
N TYR A 95 -15.67 3.78 24.31
CA TYR A 95 -15.15 4.75 23.35
C TYR A 95 -15.95 6.07 23.28
N ASP A 96 -17.07 6.13 23.97
CA ASP A 96 -18.07 7.21 23.92
C ASP A 96 -18.37 7.80 25.30
N GLN A 97 -17.66 7.36 26.36
CA GLN A 97 -17.85 7.84 27.72
C GLN A 97 -16.57 8.43 28.31
N ASP A 98 -16.65 9.65 28.84
CA ASP A 98 -15.52 10.34 29.48
C ASP A 98 -14.92 9.52 30.65
N SER A 99 -15.72 8.74 31.37
CA SER A 99 -15.25 7.86 32.45
C SER A 99 -14.16 6.88 32.00
N GLY A 100 -14.29 6.32 30.79
CA GLY A 100 -13.30 5.43 30.20
C GLY A 100 -11.99 6.15 29.86
N PHE A 101 -12.07 7.39 29.35
CA PHE A 101 -10.90 8.20 29.03
C PHE A 101 -10.21 8.76 30.28
N LEU A 102 -10.96 9.07 31.33
CA LEU A 102 -10.40 9.48 32.62
C LEU A 102 -9.60 8.34 33.27
N ALA A 103 -10.10 7.10 33.21
CA ALA A 103 -9.35 5.93 33.66
C ALA A 103 -8.06 5.72 32.83
N LEU A 104 -8.14 5.94 31.51
CA LEU A 104 -6.97 5.91 30.63
C LEU A 104 -5.95 6.99 31.00
N GLU A 105 -6.38 8.23 31.24
CA GLU A 105 -5.49 9.33 31.63
C GLU A 105 -4.80 9.06 32.97
N GLN A 106 -5.49 8.46 33.94
CA GLN A 106 -4.89 8.07 35.21
C GLN A 106 -3.73 7.08 35.01
N GLU A 107 -3.91 6.09 34.13
CA GLU A 107 -2.86 5.12 33.82
C GLU A 107 -1.71 5.77 33.02
N ILE A 108 -2.03 6.64 32.05
CA ILE A 108 -1.02 7.43 31.31
C ILE A 108 -0.16 8.23 32.30
N GLN A 109 -0.78 9.01 33.20
CA GLN A 109 -0.05 9.82 34.18
C GLN A 109 0.76 8.98 35.18
N ARG A 110 0.32 7.76 35.48
CA ARG A 110 1.08 6.82 36.32
C ARG A 110 2.38 6.42 35.62
N VAL A 111 2.30 5.93 34.38
CA VAL A 111 3.48 5.47 33.63
C VAL A 111 4.40 6.62 33.21
N GLU A 112 3.84 7.79 32.89
CA GLU A 112 4.60 9.00 32.53
C GLU A 112 5.42 9.54 33.71
N ARG A 113 4.89 9.52 34.92
CA ARG A 113 5.62 9.94 36.13
C ARG A 113 6.81 9.04 36.43
N GLU A 114 6.63 7.73 36.25
CA GLU A 114 7.69 6.75 36.45
C GLU A 114 8.83 6.92 35.44
N ALA A 115 8.49 7.24 34.19
CA ALA A 115 9.44 7.30 33.08
C ALA A 115 9.94 8.71 32.70
N LYS A 116 9.31 9.76 33.24
CA LYS A 116 9.50 11.18 32.87
C LYS A 116 9.29 11.44 31.37
N ILE A 117 8.16 10.95 30.86
CA ILE A 117 7.76 11.06 29.45
C ILE A 117 6.55 11.97 29.35
N TYR A 118 6.49 12.80 28.31
CA TYR A 118 5.36 13.69 28.06
C TYR A 118 4.85 13.64 26.62
N ASP A 119 5.54 12.93 25.71
CA ASP A 119 5.10 12.77 24.32
C ASP A 119 4.15 11.57 24.21
N ARG A 120 3.02 11.77 23.54
CA ARG A 120 1.93 10.79 23.43
C ARG A 120 1.63 10.47 21.96
N LEU A 121 1.62 9.18 21.64
CA LEU A 121 1.23 8.67 20.32
C LEU A 121 -0.04 7.82 20.47
N PHE A 122 -1.14 8.28 19.90
CA PHE A 122 -2.42 7.60 19.89
C PHE A 122 -2.59 6.83 18.58
N TYR A 123 -2.63 5.50 18.64
CA TYR A 123 -2.90 4.64 17.48
C TYR A 123 -4.36 4.19 17.49
N MET A 124 -5.15 4.67 16.53
CA MET A 124 -6.57 4.32 16.40
C MET A 124 -6.77 3.07 15.54
N ALA A 125 -6.53 1.89 16.12
CA ALA A 125 -6.84 0.60 15.48
C ALA A 125 -8.33 0.25 15.67
N LEU A 126 -9.20 1.15 15.23
CA LEU A 126 -10.64 1.16 15.50
C LEU A 126 -11.46 1.19 14.20
N PRO A 127 -12.74 0.78 14.23
CA PRO A 127 -13.63 1.01 13.10
C PRO A 127 -13.94 2.52 12.94
N PRO A 128 -14.25 3.00 11.72
CA PRO A 128 -14.49 4.42 11.44
C PRO A 128 -15.61 5.06 12.27
N SER A 129 -16.64 4.28 12.61
CA SER A 129 -17.81 4.75 13.34
C SER A 129 -17.49 5.32 14.72
N VAL A 130 -16.35 4.94 15.31
CA VAL A 130 -15.92 5.44 16.62
C VAL A 130 -14.77 6.44 16.54
N PHE A 131 -14.29 6.81 15.34
CA PHE A 131 -13.16 7.73 15.21
C PHE A 131 -13.42 9.09 15.86
N ILE A 132 -14.55 9.72 15.53
CA ILE A 132 -14.87 11.05 16.06
C ILE A 132 -15.17 11.04 17.58
N PRO A 133 -15.98 10.11 18.12
CA PRO A 133 -16.16 9.98 19.57
C PRO A 133 -14.83 9.83 20.32
N VAL A 134 -13.94 8.97 19.83
CA VAL A 134 -12.63 8.73 20.45
C VAL A 134 -11.71 9.93 20.33
N ALA A 135 -11.61 10.55 19.16
CA ALA A 135 -10.79 11.74 18.95
C ALA A 135 -11.19 12.88 19.91
N ASN A 136 -12.51 13.08 20.12
CA ASN A 136 -13.05 14.03 21.09
C ASN A 136 -12.70 13.66 22.53
N GLY A 137 -12.92 12.40 22.92
CA GLY A 137 -12.62 11.91 24.27
C GLY A 137 -11.14 12.04 24.63
N LEU A 138 -10.26 11.67 23.69
CA LEU A 138 -8.81 11.85 23.81
C LEU A 138 -8.43 13.33 23.90
N LYS A 139 -8.98 14.19 23.03
CA LYS A 139 -8.65 15.62 23.02
C LYS A 139 -9.02 16.30 24.34
N ARG A 140 -10.15 15.91 24.94
CA ARG A 140 -10.67 16.48 26.19
C ARG A 140 -9.95 15.98 27.43
N ASN A 141 -9.68 14.68 27.49
CA ASN A 141 -9.28 14.03 28.74
C ASN A 141 -7.81 13.57 28.73
N CYS A 142 -7.21 13.32 27.56
CA CYS A 142 -5.90 12.68 27.43
C CYS A 142 -4.89 13.49 26.61
N TYR A 143 -5.20 14.72 26.21
CA TYR A 143 -4.28 15.56 25.46
C TYR A 143 -3.27 16.23 26.40
N THR A 144 -1.98 16.09 26.13
CA THR A 144 -0.92 16.70 26.94
C THR A 144 -0.53 18.08 26.42
N THR A 145 -0.26 19.01 27.34
CA THR A 145 0.33 20.32 27.02
C THR A 145 1.83 20.40 27.32
N LYS A 146 2.43 19.30 27.81
CA LYS A 146 3.84 19.23 28.23
C LYS A 146 4.76 18.62 27.17
N GLY A 147 4.18 18.01 26.15
CA GLY A 147 4.90 17.31 25.08
C GLY A 147 4.09 17.28 23.80
N ILE A 148 4.53 16.47 22.85
CA ILE A 148 3.94 16.33 21.53
C ILE A 148 2.78 15.32 21.59
N ASN A 149 1.71 15.60 20.84
CA ASN A 149 0.62 14.66 20.62
C ASN A 149 0.61 14.27 19.15
N ARG A 150 0.51 12.97 18.86
CA ARG A 150 0.33 12.46 17.49
C ARG A 150 -0.78 11.43 17.45
N LEU A 151 -1.55 11.45 16.38
CA LEU A 151 -2.73 10.64 16.17
C LEU A 151 -2.58 9.85 14.86
N ILE A 152 -2.36 8.55 14.97
CA ILE A 152 -2.38 7.63 13.84
C ILE A 152 -3.82 7.17 13.60
N VAL A 153 -4.32 7.35 12.38
CA VAL A 153 -5.68 6.99 11.97
C VAL A 153 -5.62 6.01 10.80
N GLU A 154 -6.40 4.94 10.88
CA GLU A 154 -6.50 3.91 9.84
C GLU A 154 -7.59 4.21 8.82
N LYS A 155 -7.47 3.61 7.63
CA LYS A 155 -8.53 3.60 6.62
C LYS A 155 -9.74 2.77 7.12
N PRO A 156 -10.96 3.01 6.61
CA PRO A 156 -11.35 3.96 5.56
C PRO A 156 -11.54 5.40 6.04
N PHE A 157 -11.18 6.37 5.20
CA PHE A 157 -11.33 7.81 5.44
C PHE A 157 -12.53 8.40 4.68
N GLY A 158 -13.72 7.89 4.98
CA GLY A 158 -14.94 8.13 4.20
C GLY A 158 -15.17 7.06 3.12
N MET A 159 -16.27 7.19 2.39
CA MET A 159 -16.65 6.32 1.27
C MET A 159 -16.81 7.08 -0.06
N ASP A 160 -16.78 8.40 0.02
CA ASP A 160 -16.91 9.37 -1.06
C ASP A 160 -16.33 10.72 -0.58
N LEU A 161 -16.35 11.71 -1.47
CA LEU A 161 -15.84 13.05 -1.19
C LEU A 161 -16.53 13.73 0.00
N GLU A 162 -17.85 13.62 0.12
CA GLU A 162 -18.62 14.34 1.15
C GLU A 162 -18.39 13.75 2.55
N SER A 163 -18.48 12.43 2.66
CA SER A 163 -18.20 11.69 3.89
C SER A 163 -16.74 11.87 4.34
N SER A 164 -15.79 11.91 3.39
CA SER A 164 -14.38 12.17 3.68
C SER A 164 -14.13 13.59 4.18
N ARG A 165 -14.75 14.60 3.57
CA ARG A 165 -14.70 16.00 4.03
C ARG A 165 -15.29 16.15 5.42
N THR A 166 -16.40 15.46 5.70
CA THR A 166 -17.04 15.46 7.02
C THR A 166 -16.11 14.91 8.10
N LEU A 167 -15.49 13.75 7.85
CA LEU A 167 -14.51 13.16 8.75
C LEU A 167 -13.29 14.08 8.96
N SER A 168 -12.75 14.62 7.86
CA SER A 168 -11.56 15.47 7.90
C SER A 168 -11.80 16.78 8.63
N LYS A 169 -12.97 17.42 8.43
CA LYS A 169 -13.36 18.64 9.15
C LYS A 169 -13.52 18.38 10.65
N ALA A 170 -14.12 17.25 11.02
CA ALA A 170 -14.31 16.89 12.42
C ALA A 170 -12.97 16.59 13.13
N LEU A 171 -12.03 15.91 12.46
CA LEU A 171 -10.68 15.68 13.00
C LEU A 171 -9.84 16.97 13.05
N GLY A 172 -9.88 17.78 11.99
CA GLY A 172 -9.14 19.05 11.89
C GLY A 172 -9.62 20.13 12.86
N ALA A 173 -10.85 20.01 13.39
CA ALA A 173 -11.32 20.85 14.49
C ALA A 173 -10.69 20.50 15.85
N LEU A 174 -10.09 19.31 15.98
CA LEU A 174 -9.53 18.79 17.24
C LEU A 174 -8.00 18.72 17.23
N TYR A 175 -7.42 18.37 16.09
CA TYR A 175 -5.98 18.16 15.91
C TYR A 175 -5.48 18.99 14.73
N ARG A 176 -4.25 19.49 14.85
CA ARG A 176 -3.57 20.14 13.72
C ARG A 176 -3.11 19.10 12.71
N GLU A 177 -2.87 19.50 11.47
CA GLU A 177 -2.46 18.57 10.41
C GLU A 177 -1.07 17.93 10.68
N ASP A 178 -0.18 18.62 11.40
CA ASP A 178 1.13 18.09 11.85
C ASP A 178 1.00 17.03 12.97
N GLU A 179 -0.18 16.93 13.59
CA GLU A 179 -0.49 15.94 14.63
C GLU A 179 -1.21 14.70 14.05
N ILE A 180 -1.72 14.74 12.83
CA ILE A 180 -2.53 13.65 12.23
C ILE A 180 -1.69 12.84 11.24
N TYR A 181 -1.71 11.51 11.40
CA TYR A 181 -0.95 10.54 10.63
C TYR A 181 -1.92 9.52 10.02
N ARG A 182 -2.45 9.82 8.83
CA ARG A 182 -3.40 8.95 8.10
C ARG A 182 -2.65 7.84 7.37
N ILE A 183 -2.84 6.60 7.81
CA ILE A 183 -2.14 5.45 7.25
C ILE A 183 -2.70 5.09 5.87
N ASP A 184 -1.79 5.08 4.90
CA ASP A 184 -1.83 4.14 3.79
C ASP A 184 -0.59 3.23 3.91
N HIS A 185 -0.80 1.99 4.33
CA HIS A 185 0.30 1.06 4.58
C HIS A 185 1.13 0.72 3.33
N TYR A 186 0.69 1.03 2.12
CA TYR A 186 1.53 0.87 0.92
C TYR A 186 2.67 1.88 0.87
N LEU A 187 2.49 3.09 1.43
CA LEU A 187 3.56 4.09 1.54
C LEU A 187 4.70 3.63 2.47
N GLY A 188 4.42 2.72 3.40
CA GLY A 188 5.43 2.11 4.27
C GLY A 188 6.23 0.97 3.63
N LYS A 189 5.87 0.51 2.42
CA LYS A 189 6.56 -0.60 1.75
C LYS A 189 7.87 -0.15 1.12
N GLU A 190 8.90 -0.95 1.30
CA GLU A 190 10.27 -0.69 0.84
C GLU A 190 10.33 -0.23 -0.63
N MET A 191 9.72 -1.00 -1.53
CA MET A 191 9.76 -0.72 -2.96
C MET A 191 8.94 0.51 -3.37
N VAL A 192 7.95 0.89 -2.57
CA VAL A 192 7.17 2.12 -2.80
C VAL A 192 8.00 3.33 -2.39
N LYS A 193 8.68 3.29 -1.24
CA LYS A 193 9.65 4.32 -0.81
C LYS A 193 10.79 4.48 -1.82
N ASN A 194 11.26 3.36 -2.40
CA ASN A 194 12.34 3.36 -3.39
C ASN A 194 11.98 4.07 -4.71
N ILE A 195 10.70 4.30 -5.02
CA ILE A 195 10.29 5.01 -6.26
C ILE A 195 10.94 6.39 -6.33
N MET A 196 10.93 7.15 -5.22
CA MET A 196 11.52 8.49 -5.19
C MET A 196 13.04 8.46 -5.42
N ILE A 197 13.73 7.51 -4.77
CA ILE A 197 15.18 7.33 -4.90
C ILE A 197 15.53 6.93 -6.34
N LEU A 198 14.80 5.98 -6.92
CA LEU A 198 14.99 5.57 -8.31
C LEU A 198 14.86 6.75 -9.27
N ARG A 199 13.81 7.57 -9.12
CA ARG A 199 13.51 8.67 -10.04
C ARG A 199 14.47 9.85 -9.92
N PHE A 200 14.76 10.29 -8.69
CA PHE A 200 15.41 11.58 -8.45
C PHE A 200 16.90 11.48 -8.10
N SER A 201 17.43 10.27 -7.90
CA SER A 201 18.86 10.05 -7.64
C SER A 201 19.60 9.40 -8.81
N ASN A 202 18.94 9.16 -9.95
CA ASN A 202 19.54 8.46 -11.10
C ASN A 202 19.31 9.22 -12.41
N GLN A 203 20.41 9.68 -13.02
CA GLN A 203 20.40 10.43 -14.29
C GLN A 203 19.70 9.68 -15.43
N ILE A 204 19.88 8.36 -15.49
CA ILE A 204 19.29 7.50 -16.52
C ILE A 204 17.76 7.57 -16.50
N PHE A 205 17.15 7.54 -15.31
CA PHE A 205 15.71 7.58 -15.16
C PHE A 205 15.19 9.02 -15.25
N GLY A 206 15.91 10.00 -14.70
CA GLY A 206 15.52 11.41 -14.79
C GLY A 206 15.31 11.90 -16.24
N SER A 207 16.12 11.41 -17.18
CA SER A 207 16.06 11.83 -18.59
C SER A 207 14.90 11.20 -19.38
N CYS A 208 14.50 9.98 -19.04
CA CYS A 208 13.45 9.23 -19.77
C CYS A 208 12.10 9.20 -19.05
N TRP A 209 11.92 9.89 -17.92
CA TRP A 209 10.67 9.88 -17.14
C TRP A 209 9.61 10.88 -17.63
N ASN A 210 9.26 10.82 -18.91
CA ASN A 210 8.31 11.74 -19.53
C ASN A 210 7.59 11.12 -20.73
N LYS A 211 6.57 11.82 -21.22
CA LYS A 211 5.76 11.45 -22.39
C LYS A 211 6.54 11.21 -23.67
N ASP A 212 7.76 11.72 -23.82
CA ASP A 212 8.52 11.53 -25.06
C ASP A 212 9.09 10.12 -25.13
N HIS A 213 9.33 9.48 -23.98
CA HIS A 213 9.94 8.15 -23.86
C HIS A 213 8.99 7.08 -23.33
N ILE A 214 8.08 7.44 -22.42
CA ILE A 214 7.12 6.51 -21.82
C ILE A 214 5.88 6.40 -22.72
N SER A 215 5.46 5.17 -23.00
CA SER A 215 4.22 4.88 -23.71
C SER A 215 3.04 4.81 -22.74
N ASN A 216 3.16 4.02 -21.67
CA ASN A 216 2.11 3.84 -20.67
C ASN A 216 2.69 3.36 -19.33
N VAL A 217 1.90 3.55 -18.27
CA VAL A 217 2.22 3.06 -16.92
C VAL A 217 1.13 2.10 -16.47
N GLN A 218 1.52 0.94 -15.95
CA GLN A 218 0.63 -0.09 -15.43
C GLN A 218 0.91 -0.32 -13.95
N ILE A 219 -0.08 -0.11 -13.09
CA ILE A 219 0.03 -0.38 -11.65
C ILE A 219 -0.93 -1.52 -11.33
N THR A 220 -0.40 -2.63 -10.86
CA THR A 220 -1.16 -3.87 -10.69
C THR A 220 -1.11 -4.33 -9.25
N PHE A 221 -2.27 -4.61 -8.66
CA PHE A 221 -2.46 -5.30 -7.39
C PHE A 221 -3.28 -6.55 -7.65
N ARG A 222 -2.83 -7.70 -7.17
CA ARG A 222 -3.54 -8.97 -7.28
C ARG A 222 -3.45 -9.72 -5.97
N GLU A 223 -4.57 -10.28 -5.56
CA GLU A 223 -4.66 -11.21 -4.45
C GLU A 223 -5.16 -12.56 -4.95
N LYS A 224 -4.51 -13.63 -4.48
CA LYS A 224 -4.95 -14.99 -4.75
C LYS A 224 -6.21 -15.36 -3.94
N ILE A 225 -6.34 -14.76 -2.76
CA ILE A 225 -7.46 -14.99 -1.83
C ILE A 225 -8.73 -14.25 -2.25
N GLY A 226 -9.88 -14.76 -1.83
CA GLY A 226 -11.18 -14.10 -2.04
C GLY A 226 -11.48 -13.12 -0.92
N THR A 227 -12.75 -13.02 -0.50
CA THR A 227 -13.15 -12.23 0.68
C THR A 227 -13.02 -12.98 2.01
N GLU A 228 -12.75 -14.29 1.98
CA GLU A 228 -12.43 -15.12 3.16
C GLU A 228 -13.42 -14.93 4.33
N GLY A 229 -14.74 -14.96 4.04
CA GLY A 229 -15.81 -14.81 5.04
C GLY A 229 -16.01 -13.38 5.55
N ARG A 230 -15.35 -12.39 4.93
CA ARG A 230 -15.55 -10.95 5.17
C ARG A 230 -16.29 -10.29 4.01
N GLY A 231 -17.04 -11.06 3.24
CA GLY A 231 -17.77 -10.58 2.06
C GLY A 231 -18.72 -9.44 2.35
N GLY A 232 -19.50 -9.53 3.44
CA GLY A 232 -20.46 -8.49 3.83
C GLY A 232 -19.82 -7.14 4.16
N TYR A 233 -18.66 -7.13 4.83
CA TYR A 233 -17.92 -5.89 5.06
C TYR A 233 -17.34 -5.35 3.75
N PHE A 234 -16.80 -6.21 2.88
CA PHE A 234 -16.25 -5.80 1.60
C PHE A 234 -17.33 -5.27 0.64
N ASP A 235 -18.57 -5.77 0.75
CA ASP A 235 -19.71 -5.40 -0.11
C ASP A 235 -20.08 -3.91 0.02
N GLU A 236 -19.86 -3.30 1.19
CA GLU A 236 -20.12 -1.88 1.42
C GLU A 236 -19.14 -0.95 0.68
N PHE A 237 -17.94 -1.45 0.32
CA PHE A 237 -16.87 -0.63 -0.25
C PHE A 237 -16.54 -1.00 -1.70
N GLY A 238 -16.41 -2.29 -1.99
CA GLY A 238 -15.89 -2.80 -3.24
C GLY A 238 -14.41 -2.51 -3.48
N ILE A 239 -13.86 -3.10 -4.54
CA ILE A 239 -12.41 -3.09 -4.78
C ILE A 239 -11.82 -1.69 -5.07
N MET A 240 -12.61 -0.80 -5.68
CA MET A 240 -12.14 0.56 -6.02
C MET A 240 -11.89 1.39 -4.75
N ARG A 241 -12.77 1.30 -3.74
CA ARG A 241 -12.57 1.97 -2.45
C ARG A 241 -11.56 1.24 -1.57
N ASP A 242 -11.53 -0.10 -1.60
CA ASP A 242 -10.60 -0.88 -0.78
C ASP A 242 -9.14 -0.68 -1.18
N VAL A 243 -8.84 -0.65 -2.49
CA VAL A 243 -7.45 -0.70 -2.99
C VAL A 243 -7.10 0.39 -4.01
N MET A 244 -7.99 0.72 -4.95
CA MET A 244 -7.62 1.60 -6.08
C MET A 244 -7.48 3.07 -5.66
N GLN A 245 -8.47 3.60 -4.94
CA GLN A 245 -8.55 4.99 -4.51
C GLN A 245 -7.43 5.38 -3.55
N ASN A 246 -6.93 4.43 -2.76
CA ASN A 246 -5.84 4.63 -1.81
C ASN A 246 -4.51 4.09 -2.39
N HIS A 247 -4.21 2.81 -2.19
CA HIS A 247 -2.90 2.20 -2.42
C HIS A 247 -2.36 2.43 -3.84
N LEU A 248 -3.19 2.18 -4.86
CA LEU A 248 -2.75 2.33 -6.24
C LEU A 248 -2.62 3.80 -6.66
N LEU A 249 -3.53 4.65 -6.21
CA LEU A 249 -3.44 6.09 -6.46
C LEU A 249 -2.22 6.71 -5.78
N GLN A 250 -1.90 6.29 -4.56
CA GLN A 250 -0.68 6.70 -3.85
C GLN A 250 0.58 6.36 -4.67
N ILE A 251 0.67 5.13 -5.18
CA ILE A 251 1.77 4.74 -6.07
C ILE A 251 1.78 5.58 -7.36
N LEU A 252 0.60 5.85 -7.94
CA LEU A 252 0.49 6.74 -9.11
C LEU A 252 1.08 8.11 -8.80
N THR A 253 0.78 8.73 -7.65
CA THR A 253 1.33 10.06 -7.31
C THR A 253 2.86 10.05 -7.25
N LEU A 254 3.46 9.01 -6.66
CA LEU A 254 4.92 8.88 -6.57
C LEU A 254 5.59 8.68 -7.92
N ILE A 255 4.91 8.06 -8.89
CA ILE A 255 5.39 7.92 -10.27
C ILE A 255 5.17 9.23 -11.05
N GLY A 256 4.01 9.86 -10.86
CA GLY A 256 3.53 11.00 -11.64
C GLY A 256 4.10 12.36 -11.22
N MET A 257 4.56 12.50 -9.97
CA MET A 257 4.95 13.81 -9.42
C MET A 257 6.21 14.38 -10.03
N GLU A 258 6.28 15.71 -10.09
CA GLU A 258 7.52 16.42 -10.37
C GLU A 258 8.55 16.20 -9.27
N ALA A 259 9.81 16.52 -9.55
CA ALA A 259 10.83 16.53 -8.51
C ALA A 259 10.42 17.53 -7.41
N PRO A 260 10.30 17.11 -6.14
CA PRO A 260 9.98 18.02 -5.06
C PRO A 260 11.14 19.00 -4.86
N ARG A 261 10.84 20.16 -4.27
CA ARG A 261 11.85 21.20 -4.03
C ARG A 261 12.95 20.74 -3.07
N SER A 262 12.61 19.83 -2.16
CA SER A 262 13.52 19.19 -1.23
C SER A 262 12.96 17.84 -0.78
N SER A 263 13.67 17.13 0.10
CA SER A 263 13.17 15.91 0.74
C SER A 263 12.27 16.18 1.96
N ASN A 264 11.91 17.43 2.24
CA ASN A 264 10.99 17.75 3.33
C ASN A 264 9.59 17.19 3.06
N ALA A 265 8.92 16.74 4.12
CA ALA A 265 7.60 16.11 4.04
C ALA A 265 6.57 16.97 3.27
N GLU A 266 6.53 18.29 3.52
CA GLU A 266 5.59 19.18 2.82
C GLU A 266 5.90 19.30 1.32
N ASP A 267 7.16 19.45 0.93
CA ASP A 267 7.53 19.57 -0.48
C ASP A 267 7.17 18.30 -1.27
N ILE A 268 7.32 17.13 -0.64
CA ILE A 268 6.91 15.83 -1.22
C ILE A 268 5.38 15.77 -1.34
N ARG A 269 4.65 16.10 -0.28
CA ARG A 269 3.18 16.07 -0.28
C ARG A 269 2.57 17.07 -1.26
N ASP A 270 3.15 18.26 -1.38
CA ASP A 270 2.75 19.26 -2.38
C ASP A 270 2.94 18.73 -3.80
N ALA A 271 4.06 18.05 -4.08
CA ALA A 271 4.29 17.44 -5.39
C ALA A 271 3.25 16.34 -5.71
N LYS A 272 2.87 15.52 -4.72
CA LYS A 272 1.80 14.51 -4.86
C LYS A 272 0.44 15.15 -5.14
N VAL A 273 0.06 16.17 -4.37
CA VAL A 273 -1.22 16.88 -4.53
C VAL A 273 -1.31 17.57 -5.89
N ASN A 274 -0.21 18.16 -6.37
CA ASN A 274 -0.17 18.80 -7.70
C ASN A 274 -0.47 17.82 -8.83
N VAL A 275 -0.05 16.55 -8.70
CA VAL A 275 -0.42 15.50 -9.66
C VAL A 275 -1.90 15.17 -9.58
N LEU A 276 -2.43 14.98 -8.37
CA LEU A 276 -3.84 14.63 -8.18
C LEU A 276 -4.77 15.71 -8.76
N ARG A 277 -4.44 16.98 -8.57
CA ARG A 277 -5.16 18.11 -9.16
C ARG A 277 -5.16 18.11 -10.69
N ALA A 278 -4.11 17.55 -11.31
CA ALA A 278 -4.00 17.41 -12.75
C ALA A 278 -4.75 16.18 -13.29
N ILE A 279 -5.29 15.30 -12.44
CA ILE A 279 -6.08 14.14 -12.84
C ILE A 279 -7.57 14.51 -12.89
N PRO A 280 -8.24 14.38 -14.05
CA PRO A 280 -9.68 14.58 -14.16
C PRO A 280 -10.43 13.45 -13.44
N GLU A 281 -11.74 13.61 -13.31
CA GLU A 281 -12.61 12.55 -12.78
C GLU A 281 -12.54 11.30 -13.66
N VAL A 282 -12.59 10.11 -13.04
CA VAL A 282 -12.55 8.83 -13.76
C VAL A 282 -13.78 8.71 -14.65
N ILE A 283 -13.54 8.43 -15.93
CA ILE A 283 -14.59 8.30 -16.93
C ILE A 283 -15.08 6.84 -16.94
N GLU A 284 -16.39 6.65 -16.87
CA GLU A 284 -17.06 5.34 -16.86
C GLU A 284 -16.65 4.43 -18.02
N SER A 285 -16.53 4.96 -19.25
CA SER A 285 -16.09 4.19 -20.43
C SER A 285 -14.63 3.72 -20.36
N GLU A 286 -13.86 4.27 -19.43
CA GLU A 286 -12.48 3.93 -19.14
C GLU A 286 -12.34 3.08 -17.88
N VAL A 287 -13.44 2.45 -17.43
CA VAL A 287 -13.46 1.49 -16.33
C VAL A 287 -13.96 0.13 -16.80
N LEU A 288 -13.27 -0.92 -16.36
CA LEU A 288 -13.66 -2.32 -16.51
C LEU A 288 -13.81 -2.93 -15.12
N LEU A 289 -15.00 -3.41 -14.79
CA LEU A 289 -15.30 -4.03 -13.50
C LEU A 289 -15.50 -5.54 -13.66
N GLY A 290 -15.16 -6.27 -12.61
CA GLY A 290 -15.49 -7.69 -12.52
C GLY A 290 -15.84 -8.16 -11.13
N GLN A 291 -16.55 -9.27 -11.05
CA GLN A 291 -16.89 -10.00 -9.83
C GLN A 291 -16.48 -11.48 -10.01
N TYR A 292 -15.76 -12.06 -9.05
CA TYR A 292 -15.31 -13.44 -9.21
C TYR A 292 -16.48 -14.42 -9.09
N GLY A 293 -16.59 -15.30 -10.09
CA GLY A 293 -17.43 -16.49 -10.09
C GLY A 293 -16.70 -17.68 -9.47
N LYS A 294 -17.30 -18.87 -9.61
CA LYS A 294 -16.64 -20.13 -9.22
C LYS A 294 -15.36 -20.34 -10.03
N SER A 295 -14.41 -21.11 -9.50
CA SER A 295 -13.26 -21.56 -10.30
C SER A 295 -13.73 -22.45 -11.45
N GLU A 296 -12.90 -22.58 -12.49
CA GLU A 296 -13.22 -23.41 -13.66
C GLU A 296 -13.43 -24.89 -13.31
N ASP A 297 -12.73 -25.39 -12.29
CA ASP A 297 -12.87 -26.74 -11.75
C ASP A 297 -14.01 -26.89 -10.71
N GLY A 298 -14.68 -25.78 -10.37
CA GLY A 298 -15.77 -25.73 -9.39
C GLY A 298 -15.36 -25.90 -7.92
N THR A 299 -14.07 -25.97 -7.61
CA THR A 299 -13.56 -26.19 -6.23
C THR A 299 -13.65 -24.96 -5.35
N MET A 300 -13.51 -23.77 -5.93
CA MET A 300 -13.56 -22.50 -5.20
C MET A 300 -14.92 -21.80 -5.40
N PRO A 301 -15.49 -21.23 -4.33
CA PRO A 301 -16.81 -20.59 -4.38
C PRO A 301 -16.77 -19.26 -5.15
N SER A 302 -17.93 -18.83 -5.65
CA SER A 302 -18.13 -17.49 -6.16
C SER A 302 -18.28 -16.45 -5.04
N TYR A 303 -18.25 -15.16 -5.37
CA TYR A 303 -18.47 -14.09 -4.40
C TYR A 303 -19.86 -14.17 -3.74
N LEU A 304 -20.89 -14.55 -4.51
CA LEU A 304 -22.28 -14.65 -4.04
C LEU A 304 -22.58 -15.92 -3.23
N ASP A 305 -21.64 -16.88 -3.21
CA ASP A 305 -21.71 -18.07 -2.36
C ASP A 305 -21.31 -17.74 -0.90
N ASP A 306 -20.73 -16.57 -0.61
CA ASP A 306 -20.51 -16.09 0.76
C ASP A 306 -21.85 -15.68 1.39
N ASP A 307 -22.24 -16.33 2.48
CA ASP A 307 -23.53 -16.08 3.17
C ASP A 307 -23.66 -14.67 3.76
N THR A 308 -22.54 -13.96 3.92
CA THR A 308 -22.54 -12.57 4.39
C THR A 308 -22.80 -11.57 3.26
N VAL A 309 -22.82 -12.02 2.00
CA VAL A 309 -23.02 -11.18 0.81
C VAL A 309 -24.48 -11.26 0.35
N PRO A 310 -25.13 -10.12 0.01
CA PRO A 310 -26.46 -10.13 -0.60
C PRO A 310 -26.48 -10.92 -1.92
N LYS A 311 -27.46 -11.83 -2.09
CA LYS A 311 -27.53 -12.77 -3.24
C LYS A 311 -27.58 -12.13 -4.64
N GLY A 312 -27.88 -10.84 -4.73
CA GLY A 312 -27.89 -10.07 -5.98
C GLY A 312 -26.82 -8.97 -6.04
N SER A 313 -25.82 -9.01 -5.16
CA SER A 313 -24.77 -8.00 -5.11
C SER A 313 -24.05 -7.87 -6.45
N LYS A 314 -23.87 -6.62 -6.88
CA LYS A 314 -23.06 -6.26 -8.05
C LYS A 314 -21.70 -5.68 -7.64
N THR A 315 -21.28 -5.87 -6.39
CA THR A 315 -20.01 -5.32 -5.89
C THR A 315 -18.85 -5.91 -6.67
N ALA A 316 -18.04 -5.02 -7.25
CA ALA A 316 -16.88 -5.39 -8.02
C ALA A 316 -15.74 -5.88 -7.09
N THR A 317 -15.24 -7.09 -7.37
CA THR A 317 -14.05 -7.68 -6.73
C THR A 317 -12.78 -7.50 -7.59
N PHE A 318 -12.95 -6.99 -8.81
CA PHE A 318 -11.90 -6.59 -9.75
C PHE A 318 -12.25 -5.24 -10.38
N ALA A 319 -11.26 -4.38 -10.57
CA ALA A 319 -11.38 -3.17 -11.36
C ALA A 319 -10.09 -2.89 -12.13
N ALA A 320 -10.24 -2.44 -13.37
CA ALA A 320 -9.21 -1.78 -14.16
C ALA A 320 -9.73 -0.41 -14.59
N ALA A 321 -8.94 0.63 -14.39
CA ALA A 321 -9.31 2.00 -14.80
C ALA A 321 -8.11 2.72 -15.38
N ALA A 322 -8.34 3.51 -16.44
CA ALA A 322 -7.33 4.41 -16.99
C ALA A 322 -7.44 5.81 -16.36
N PHE A 323 -6.29 6.41 -16.14
CA PHE A 323 -6.11 7.74 -15.58
C PHE A 323 -5.20 8.54 -16.51
N HIS A 324 -5.50 9.82 -16.65
CA HIS A 324 -4.74 10.76 -17.46
C HIS A 324 -4.27 11.89 -16.57
N ILE A 325 -2.97 12.24 -16.62
CA ILE A 325 -2.43 13.36 -15.85
C ILE A 325 -2.27 14.53 -16.82
N ASN A 326 -3.12 15.54 -16.69
CA ASN A 326 -3.16 16.70 -17.59
C ASN A 326 -2.07 17.71 -17.24
N ASN A 327 -0.82 17.35 -17.54
CA ASN A 327 0.34 18.22 -17.42
C ASN A 327 1.36 17.97 -18.55
N PRO A 328 2.35 18.87 -18.76
CA PRO A 328 3.30 18.73 -19.86
C PRO A 328 4.16 17.45 -19.82
N ARG A 329 4.39 16.87 -18.64
CA ARG A 329 5.20 15.65 -18.50
C ARG A 329 4.46 14.41 -19.00
N TRP A 330 3.14 14.34 -18.78
CA TRP A 330 2.34 13.12 -18.95
C TRP A 330 1.24 13.23 -19.99
N GLU A 331 1.14 14.34 -20.70
CA GLU A 331 0.18 14.51 -21.80
C GLU A 331 0.22 13.31 -22.77
N GLY A 332 -0.94 12.66 -22.94
CA GLY A 332 -1.10 11.50 -23.81
C GLY A 332 -0.60 10.16 -23.26
N VAL A 333 -0.03 10.11 -22.05
CA VAL A 333 0.44 8.87 -21.41
C VAL A 333 -0.62 8.32 -20.46
N PRO A 334 -1.27 7.18 -20.76
CA PRO A 334 -2.24 6.59 -19.87
C PRO A 334 -1.58 5.89 -18.68
N PHE A 335 -2.18 6.06 -17.51
CA PHE A 335 -1.89 5.30 -16.29
C PHE A 335 -3.03 4.32 -16.05
N VAL A 336 -2.75 3.03 -16.17
CA VAL A 336 -3.76 1.98 -15.98
C VAL A 336 -3.55 1.31 -14.63
N LEU A 337 -4.52 1.49 -13.73
CA LEU A 337 -4.56 0.87 -12.41
C LEU A 337 -5.43 -0.38 -12.48
N LYS A 338 -4.93 -1.49 -11.96
CA LYS A 338 -5.62 -2.79 -11.95
C LYS A 338 -5.54 -3.39 -10.55
N CYS A 339 -6.68 -3.73 -9.97
CA CYS A 339 -6.74 -4.41 -8.69
C CYS A 339 -7.82 -5.49 -8.70
N GLY A 340 -7.55 -6.63 -8.06
CA GLY A 340 -8.59 -7.63 -7.82
C GLY A 340 -8.23 -8.73 -6.85
N LYS A 341 -9.27 -9.41 -6.38
CA LYS A 341 -9.24 -10.58 -5.51
C LYS A 341 -9.54 -11.86 -6.30
N ALA A 342 -9.24 -13.02 -5.71
CA ALA A 342 -9.46 -14.33 -6.32
C ALA A 342 -8.80 -14.47 -7.71
N LEU A 343 -7.58 -13.95 -7.84
CA LEU A 343 -6.80 -14.00 -9.09
C LEU A 343 -5.76 -15.13 -9.07
N ASP A 344 -5.09 -15.32 -10.20
CA ASP A 344 -4.07 -16.34 -10.44
C ASP A 344 -2.92 -16.34 -9.40
N GLN A 345 -2.57 -15.19 -8.86
CA GLN A 345 -1.44 -15.03 -7.95
C GLN A 345 -1.54 -13.77 -7.09
N GLN A 346 -0.82 -13.77 -5.96
CA GLN A 346 -0.60 -12.57 -5.18
C GLN A 346 0.56 -11.77 -5.79
N LYS A 347 0.32 -10.53 -6.20
CA LYS A 347 1.37 -9.67 -6.78
C LYS A 347 1.00 -8.19 -6.71
N VAL A 348 1.95 -7.35 -6.30
CA VAL A 348 1.89 -5.90 -6.52
C VAL A 348 3.11 -5.48 -7.33
N GLU A 349 2.86 -4.83 -8.45
CA GLU A 349 3.89 -4.52 -9.45
C GLU A 349 3.55 -3.22 -10.18
N ILE A 350 4.58 -2.43 -10.41
CA ILE A 350 4.55 -1.25 -11.27
C ILE A 350 5.33 -1.60 -12.53
N ARG A 351 4.78 -1.30 -13.70
CA ARG A 351 5.43 -1.47 -14.99
C ARG A 351 5.33 -0.18 -15.78
N ILE A 352 6.48 0.36 -16.16
CA ILE A 352 6.60 1.53 -17.02
C ILE A 352 7.10 1.02 -18.36
N GLN A 353 6.24 1.06 -19.37
CA GLN A 353 6.56 0.59 -20.71
C GLN A 353 6.98 1.79 -21.57
N PHE A 354 8.20 1.72 -22.12
CA PHE A 354 8.75 2.75 -22.99
C PHE A 354 8.18 2.62 -24.41
N LYS A 355 8.28 3.69 -25.21
CA LYS A 355 7.89 3.70 -26.61
C LYS A 355 8.83 2.85 -27.47
N ASP A 356 8.35 2.52 -28.66
CA ASP A 356 9.15 1.85 -29.68
C ASP A 356 10.31 2.73 -30.15
N MET A 357 11.45 2.09 -30.43
CA MET A 357 12.57 2.78 -31.07
C MET A 357 12.25 2.97 -32.56
N GLY A 358 11.99 4.21 -32.98
CA GLY A 358 11.50 4.53 -34.33
C GLY A 358 12.42 4.11 -35.49
N ASN A 359 13.74 4.01 -35.25
CA ASN A 359 14.76 3.61 -36.24
C ASN A 359 15.48 2.31 -35.83
N ALA A 360 14.73 1.23 -35.62
CA ALA A 360 15.34 -0.06 -35.34
C ALA A 360 16.04 -0.61 -36.60
N ILE A 361 17.39 -0.56 -36.62
CA ILE A 361 18.24 -1.20 -37.65
C ILE A 361 18.02 -2.73 -37.64
N PHE A 362 17.62 -3.25 -36.49
CA PHE A 362 17.20 -4.64 -36.28
C PHE A 362 15.67 -4.69 -36.46
N HIS A 363 15.18 -5.50 -37.41
CA HIS A 363 13.77 -5.56 -37.85
C HIS A 363 12.72 -5.28 -36.75
N LYS A 364 11.71 -4.46 -37.06
CA LYS A 364 10.63 -4.05 -36.14
C LYS A 364 9.93 -5.22 -35.45
N ASP A 365 9.89 -6.38 -36.08
CA ASP A 365 9.25 -7.58 -35.54
C ASP A 365 10.03 -8.22 -34.35
N VAL A 366 11.22 -7.68 -34.01
CA VAL A 366 12.09 -8.24 -32.96
C VAL A 366 12.38 -7.26 -31.81
N ALA A 367 12.32 -5.95 -32.03
CA ALA A 367 12.63 -4.95 -31.01
C ALA A 367 11.42 -4.64 -30.11
N ALA A 368 11.27 -5.42 -29.04
CA ALA A 368 10.20 -5.24 -28.08
C ALA A 368 10.40 -4.02 -27.17
N ARG A 369 9.30 -3.36 -26.78
CA ARG A 369 9.33 -2.20 -25.87
C ARG A 369 10.11 -2.51 -24.61
N ASN A 370 10.97 -1.58 -24.22
CA ASN A 370 11.66 -1.68 -22.94
C ASN A 370 10.65 -1.51 -21.81
N GLU A 371 10.89 -2.16 -20.67
CA GLU A 371 9.99 -2.07 -19.52
C GLU A 371 10.80 -1.97 -18.22
N LEU A 372 10.62 -0.88 -17.48
CA LEU A 372 11.07 -0.83 -16.09
C LEU A 372 9.98 -1.44 -15.22
N VAL A 373 10.35 -2.46 -14.43
CA VAL A 373 9.44 -3.13 -13.52
C VAL A 373 9.92 -2.99 -12.09
N ILE A 374 9.03 -2.52 -11.23
CA ILE A 374 9.23 -2.44 -9.78
C ILE A 374 8.22 -3.39 -9.14
N ARG A 375 8.69 -4.56 -8.71
CA ARG A 375 7.85 -5.55 -8.01
C ARG A 375 7.86 -5.23 -6.53
N VAL A 376 6.73 -4.74 -6.04
CA VAL A 376 6.55 -4.34 -4.63
C VAL A 376 6.40 -5.54 -3.72
N GLN A 377 5.67 -6.58 -4.16
CA GLN A 377 5.56 -7.85 -3.46
C GLN A 377 4.95 -8.93 -4.37
N PRO A 378 5.16 -10.23 -4.10
CA PRO A 378 6.20 -10.78 -3.24
C PRO A 378 7.59 -10.63 -3.88
N GLN A 379 8.66 -10.93 -3.12
CA GLN A 379 10.04 -10.93 -3.61
C GLN A 379 10.41 -9.62 -4.28
N GLU A 380 10.58 -8.60 -3.44
CA GLU A 380 10.96 -7.23 -3.79
C GLU A 380 12.07 -7.22 -4.85
N ALA A 381 11.81 -6.56 -5.98
CA ALA A 381 12.75 -6.51 -7.08
C ALA A 381 12.56 -5.27 -7.96
N VAL A 382 13.65 -4.84 -8.60
CA VAL A 382 13.64 -3.88 -9.71
C VAL A 382 14.34 -4.53 -10.88
N TYR A 383 13.73 -4.53 -12.05
CA TYR A 383 14.39 -5.01 -13.26
C TYR A 383 14.00 -4.21 -14.49
N LEU A 384 14.96 -4.05 -15.41
CA LEU A 384 14.77 -3.34 -16.67
C LEU A 384 14.85 -4.32 -17.83
N LYS A 385 13.71 -4.56 -18.47
CA LYS A 385 13.61 -5.38 -19.67
C LYS A 385 14.11 -4.61 -20.88
N MET A 386 15.02 -5.23 -21.64
CA MET A 386 15.64 -4.65 -22.82
C MET A 386 16.00 -5.72 -23.84
N THR A 387 16.03 -5.33 -25.11
CA THR A 387 16.50 -6.18 -26.19
C THR A 387 18.01 -6.29 -26.15
N GLN A 388 18.53 -7.52 -26.20
CA GLN A 388 19.95 -7.82 -26.32
C GLN A 388 20.20 -8.83 -27.44
N LYS A 389 21.46 -9.01 -27.82
CA LYS A 389 21.86 -10.08 -28.74
C LYS A 389 21.66 -11.44 -28.05
N LEU A 390 21.01 -12.38 -28.72
CA LEU A 390 20.90 -13.77 -28.27
C LEU A 390 22.32 -14.37 -28.11
N PRO A 391 22.70 -14.92 -26.94
CA PRO A 391 24.00 -15.57 -26.79
C PRO A 391 24.18 -16.72 -27.80
N GLY A 392 25.25 -16.68 -28.59
CA GLY A 392 25.50 -17.62 -29.68
C GLY A 392 26.21 -16.98 -30.88
N LEU A 393 26.30 -17.72 -31.98
CA LEU A 393 27.04 -17.32 -33.19
C LEU A 393 26.27 -16.35 -34.11
N GLY A 394 24.93 -16.30 -34.00
CA GLY A 394 24.09 -15.42 -34.82
C GLY A 394 23.97 -13.99 -34.29
N MET A 395 23.32 -13.11 -35.05
CA MET A 395 23.03 -11.71 -34.69
C MET A 395 21.56 -11.49 -34.27
N ASP A 396 20.82 -12.59 -34.05
CA ASP A 396 19.44 -12.52 -33.58
C ASP A 396 19.35 -11.82 -32.23
N THR A 397 18.24 -11.13 -32.00
CA THR A 397 17.98 -10.42 -30.75
C THR A 397 16.91 -11.10 -29.91
N VAL A 398 17.02 -10.97 -28.60
CA VAL A 398 16.10 -11.53 -27.60
C VAL A 398 15.82 -10.50 -26.51
N MET A 399 14.63 -10.51 -25.95
CA MET A 399 14.32 -9.75 -24.74
C MET A 399 15.00 -10.40 -23.53
N SER A 400 15.77 -9.62 -22.77
CA SER A 400 16.34 -10.01 -21.47
C SER A 400 16.24 -8.84 -20.49
N GLU A 401 16.95 -8.88 -19.36
CA GLU A 401 16.75 -8.00 -18.23
C GLU A 401 18.04 -7.72 -17.46
N LEU A 402 18.10 -6.52 -16.88
CA LEU A 402 19.02 -6.19 -15.80
C LEU A 402 18.24 -6.29 -14.49
N ASP A 403 18.60 -7.23 -13.61
CA ASP A 403 17.83 -7.57 -12.39
C ASP A 403 18.52 -7.15 -11.09
N LEU A 404 17.72 -6.61 -10.17
CA LEU A 404 18.04 -6.43 -8.76
C LEU A 404 16.93 -7.06 -7.91
N SER A 405 17.10 -8.34 -7.59
CA SER A 405 16.28 -9.05 -6.60
C SER A 405 16.83 -8.87 -5.18
N TYR A 406 16.04 -8.30 -4.27
CA TYR A 406 16.51 -7.92 -2.93
C TYR A 406 16.95 -9.12 -2.10
N ALA A 407 16.17 -10.20 -2.13
CA ALA A 407 16.48 -11.43 -1.39
C ALA A 407 17.84 -12.04 -1.78
N SER A 408 18.23 -11.93 -3.05
CA SER A 408 19.50 -12.43 -3.57
C SER A 408 20.66 -11.47 -3.29
N ARG A 409 20.40 -10.15 -3.36
CA ARG A 409 21.46 -9.12 -3.26
C ARG A 409 21.78 -8.70 -1.83
N PHE A 410 20.80 -8.72 -0.92
CA PHE A 410 20.86 -8.19 0.44
C PHE A 410 20.56 -9.26 1.49
N THR A 411 21.42 -10.27 1.56
CA THR A 411 21.19 -11.51 2.33
C THR A 411 21.13 -11.36 3.86
N ASN A 412 21.64 -10.25 4.41
CA ASN A 412 21.66 -9.99 5.86
C ASN A 412 20.78 -8.80 6.28
N LEU A 413 19.91 -8.33 5.40
CA LEU A 413 18.95 -7.27 5.70
C LEU A 413 17.55 -7.86 5.82
N THR A 414 16.85 -7.51 6.90
CA THR A 414 15.41 -7.78 7.01
C THR A 414 14.68 -6.55 6.51
N VAL A 415 13.84 -6.71 5.50
CA VAL A 415 12.94 -5.65 5.05
C VAL A 415 11.85 -5.48 6.13
N PRO A 416 11.74 -4.31 6.79
CA PRO A 416 10.74 -4.10 7.84
C PRO A 416 9.31 -4.21 7.28
N ASP A 417 8.36 -4.64 8.12
CA ASP A 417 6.94 -4.55 7.74
C ASP A 417 6.53 -3.07 7.59
N ALA A 418 5.58 -2.79 6.70
CA ALA A 418 5.13 -1.42 6.45
C ALA A 418 4.68 -0.68 7.73
N TYR A 419 4.06 -1.39 8.68
CA TYR A 419 3.65 -0.79 9.95
C TYR A 419 4.84 -0.41 10.85
N GLU A 420 5.96 -1.15 10.80
CA GLU A 420 7.17 -0.77 11.53
C GLU A 420 7.69 0.57 11.04
N ASN A 421 7.82 0.72 9.71
CA ASN A 421 8.25 1.95 9.09
C ASN A 421 7.33 3.12 9.42
N LEU A 422 6.01 2.96 9.25
CA LEU A 422 5.08 4.07 9.48
C LEU A 422 4.98 4.45 10.96
N ILE A 423 4.98 3.49 11.89
CA ILE A 423 4.97 3.83 13.32
C ILE A 423 6.26 4.59 13.68
N LEU A 424 7.42 4.19 13.13
CA LEU A 424 8.67 4.91 13.34
C LEU A 424 8.62 6.32 12.76
N ASP A 425 8.14 6.47 11.52
CA ASP A 425 7.98 7.77 10.86
C ASP A 425 7.09 8.69 11.73
N ALA A 426 5.99 8.18 12.27
CA ALA A 426 5.13 8.91 13.20
C ALA A 426 5.81 9.21 14.55
N ILE A 427 6.76 8.41 15.03
CA ILE A 427 7.54 8.66 16.26
C ILE A 427 8.62 9.73 16.04
N VAL A 428 9.20 9.83 14.84
CA VAL A 428 10.20 10.86 14.52
C VAL A 428 9.58 12.13 13.93
N GLY A 429 8.30 12.12 13.56
CA GLY A 429 7.58 13.26 13.01
C GLY A 429 7.72 13.42 11.50
N GLU A 430 8.07 12.33 10.81
CA GLU A 430 8.15 12.28 9.36
C GLU A 430 6.75 12.05 8.78
N GLN A 431 6.26 13.00 7.97
CA GLN A 431 4.89 12.97 7.43
C GLN A 431 4.82 12.66 5.92
N SER A 432 5.94 12.52 5.21
CA SER A 432 5.97 12.28 3.75
C SER A 432 5.23 11.02 3.33
N ASN A 433 5.18 10.00 4.20
CA ASN A 433 4.53 8.71 3.95
C ASN A 433 3.10 8.62 4.53
N PHE A 434 2.47 9.77 4.84
CA PHE A 434 1.11 9.84 5.35
C PHE A 434 0.23 10.72 4.47
N VAL A 435 -1.06 10.36 4.39
CA VAL A 435 -2.01 11.05 3.52
C VAL A 435 -2.46 12.36 4.16
N ARG A 436 -2.22 13.48 3.46
CA ARG A 436 -2.65 14.83 3.89
C ARG A 436 -4.14 15.06 3.59
N THR A 437 -4.78 15.98 4.29
CA THR A 437 -6.21 16.29 4.10
C THR A 437 -6.57 16.66 2.66
N ASP A 438 -5.79 17.53 2.02
CA ASP A 438 -6.01 17.96 0.63
C ASP A 438 -5.67 16.86 -0.39
N GLU A 439 -4.69 16.01 -0.09
CA GLU A 439 -4.40 14.81 -0.86
C GLU A 439 -5.59 13.85 -0.89
N LEU A 440 -6.21 13.64 0.28
CA LEU A 440 -7.40 12.80 0.41
C LEU A 440 -8.62 13.41 -0.32
N ASP A 441 -8.77 14.74 -0.27
CA ASP A 441 -9.85 15.46 -0.97
C ASP A 441 -9.78 15.26 -2.48
N GLU A 442 -8.59 15.45 -3.07
CA GLU A 442 -8.37 15.24 -4.50
C GLU A 442 -8.52 13.77 -4.90
N ALA A 443 -8.03 12.85 -4.06
CA ALA A 443 -8.21 11.41 -4.29
C ALA A 443 -9.70 11.04 -4.36
N TRP A 444 -10.54 11.59 -3.48
CA TRP A 444 -11.98 11.36 -3.54
C TRP A 444 -12.67 12.11 -4.68
N ARG A 445 -12.24 13.33 -5.03
CA ARG A 445 -12.76 14.06 -6.20
C ARG A 445 -12.64 13.22 -7.47
N ILE A 446 -11.49 12.60 -7.68
CA ILE A 446 -11.21 11.77 -8.88
C ILE A 446 -12.17 10.59 -8.99
N PHE A 447 -12.51 9.92 -7.88
CA PHE A 447 -13.24 8.65 -7.88
C PHE A 447 -14.74 8.77 -7.62
N THR A 448 -15.19 9.75 -6.84
CA THR A 448 -16.59 9.85 -6.36
C THR A 448 -17.62 9.77 -7.49
N PRO A 449 -17.47 10.47 -8.62
CA PRO A 449 -18.47 10.43 -9.70
C PRO A 449 -18.67 9.03 -10.28
N VAL A 450 -17.59 8.27 -10.53
CA VAL A 450 -17.70 6.91 -11.06
C VAL A 450 -18.23 5.94 -10.00
N LEU A 451 -17.82 6.09 -8.74
CA LEU A 451 -18.33 5.28 -7.64
C LEU A 451 -19.85 5.42 -7.48
N HIS A 452 -20.38 6.64 -7.53
CA HIS A 452 -21.84 6.86 -7.49
C HIS A 452 -22.59 6.26 -8.69
N LYS A 453 -21.94 6.10 -9.84
CA LYS A 453 -22.53 5.37 -10.99
C LYS A 453 -22.50 3.86 -10.77
N ILE A 454 -21.42 3.35 -10.20
CA ILE A 454 -21.27 1.93 -9.84
C ILE A 454 -22.32 1.53 -8.80
N ASP A 455 -22.50 2.32 -7.74
CA ASP A 455 -23.49 2.05 -6.69
C ASP A 455 -24.93 2.06 -7.24
N ARG A 456 -25.19 2.85 -8.30
CA ARG A 456 -26.48 2.86 -9.03
C ARG A 456 -26.60 1.73 -10.08
N GLY A 457 -25.58 0.89 -10.23
CA GLY A 457 -25.56 -0.21 -11.19
C GLY A 457 -25.51 0.21 -12.65
N LEU A 458 -25.00 1.42 -12.94
CA LEU A 458 -24.89 1.95 -14.30
C LEU A 458 -23.64 1.44 -15.04
N VAL A 459 -22.63 0.98 -14.30
CA VAL A 459 -21.41 0.40 -14.86
C VAL A 459 -21.55 -1.13 -14.90
N PRO A 460 -21.39 -1.78 -16.06
CA PRO A 460 -21.44 -3.24 -16.17
C PRO A 460 -20.32 -3.93 -15.36
N VAL A 461 -20.65 -5.08 -14.76
CA VAL A 461 -19.71 -5.90 -13.98
C VAL A 461 -19.64 -7.29 -14.62
N GLU A 462 -18.44 -7.67 -15.06
CA GLU A 462 -18.20 -8.96 -15.71
C GLU A 462 -17.90 -10.07 -14.69
N ILE A 463 -18.39 -11.28 -14.96
CA ILE A 463 -17.99 -12.44 -14.15
C ILE A 463 -16.65 -12.98 -14.67
N TYR A 464 -15.71 -13.22 -13.77
CA TYR A 464 -14.44 -13.89 -14.07
C TYR A 464 -14.24 -15.12 -13.17
N PRO A 465 -13.69 -16.24 -13.66
CA PRO A 465 -13.46 -17.41 -12.82
C PRO A 465 -12.47 -17.13 -11.68
N TYR A 466 -12.72 -17.68 -10.49
CA TYR A 466 -11.75 -17.67 -9.40
C TYR A 466 -10.43 -18.28 -9.88
N GLY A 467 -9.31 -17.59 -9.66
CA GLY A 467 -7.97 -18.02 -10.06
C GLY A 467 -7.58 -17.63 -11.48
N SER A 468 -8.47 -16.98 -12.24
CA SER A 468 -8.13 -16.40 -13.55
C SER A 468 -7.35 -15.09 -13.39
N ARG A 469 -6.97 -14.46 -14.51
CA ARG A 469 -6.25 -13.17 -14.51
C ARG A 469 -7.19 -11.96 -14.41
N GLY A 470 -8.50 -12.18 -14.31
CA GLY A 470 -9.53 -11.15 -14.30
C GLY A 470 -10.52 -11.30 -15.46
N PRO A 471 -11.35 -10.27 -15.72
CA PRO A 471 -12.38 -10.28 -16.76
C PRO A 471 -11.85 -10.59 -18.16
N LYS A 472 -12.72 -11.17 -18.99
CA LYS A 472 -12.37 -11.61 -20.35
C LYS A 472 -11.89 -10.45 -21.22
N HIS A 473 -12.47 -9.26 -21.08
CA HIS A 473 -12.10 -8.09 -21.87
C HIS A 473 -10.89 -7.32 -21.32
N LEU A 474 -10.24 -7.80 -20.25
CA LEU A 474 -9.04 -7.15 -19.69
C LEU A 474 -7.89 -6.98 -20.71
N PRO A 475 -7.55 -7.97 -21.57
CA PRO A 475 -6.52 -7.80 -22.59
C PRO A 475 -6.83 -6.67 -23.57
N GLU A 476 -8.06 -6.60 -24.08
CA GLU A 476 -8.49 -5.54 -25.00
C GLU A 476 -8.48 -4.17 -24.32
N PHE A 477 -8.92 -4.11 -23.06
CA PHE A 477 -8.91 -2.89 -22.25
C PHE A 477 -7.49 -2.32 -22.11
N VAL A 478 -6.49 -3.14 -21.75
CA VAL A 478 -5.11 -2.63 -21.58
C VAL A 478 -4.46 -2.28 -22.92
N THR A 479 -4.74 -3.02 -23.99
CA THR A 479 -4.25 -2.72 -25.34
C THR A 479 -4.80 -1.38 -25.85
N ARG A 480 -6.08 -1.09 -25.58
CA ARG A 480 -6.69 0.22 -25.90
C ARG A 480 -5.92 1.39 -25.27
N PHE A 481 -5.30 1.18 -24.11
CA PHE A 481 -4.47 2.17 -23.41
C PHE A 481 -2.97 1.96 -23.66
N GLY A 482 -2.62 1.46 -24.84
CA GLY A 482 -1.25 1.44 -25.35
C GLY A 482 -0.36 0.35 -24.76
N PHE A 483 -0.86 -0.52 -23.87
CA PHE A 483 -0.07 -1.62 -23.36
C PHE A 483 0.11 -2.70 -24.41
N GLU A 484 1.35 -2.87 -24.86
CA GLU A 484 1.70 -3.93 -25.80
C GLU A 484 2.31 -5.10 -25.07
N ARG A 485 1.64 -6.25 -25.15
CA ARG A 485 2.21 -7.49 -24.65
C ARG A 485 2.98 -8.14 -25.78
N HIS A 486 4.29 -7.97 -25.80
CA HIS A 486 5.11 -8.76 -26.72
C HIS A 486 4.95 -10.24 -26.37
N ALA A 487 4.54 -11.02 -27.37
CA ALA A 487 4.44 -12.47 -27.32
C ALA A 487 5.82 -13.15 -27.28
N GLN A 488 6.92 -12.38 -27.28
CA GLN A 488 8.26 -12.93 -27.13
C GLN A 488 8.38 -13.65 -25.78
N ASN A 489 8.98 -14.84 -25.84
CA ASN A 489 9.14 -15.86 -24.80
C ASN A 489 10.06 -15.41 -23.64
N TYR A 490 9.72 -14.28 -23.02
CA TYR A 490 10.33 -13.80 -21.79
C TYR A 490 9.78 -14.63 -20.63
N SER A 491 10.59 -15.55 -20.13
CA SER A 491 10.36 -16.23 -18.86
C SER A 491 11.40 -15.76 -17.84
N TRP A 492 10.91 -15.30 -16.70
CA TRP A 492 11.73 -14.90 -15.55
C TRP A 492 11.53 -15.94 -14.44
N PRO A 493 12.59 -16.39 -13.74
CA PRO A 493 13.97 -15.86 -13.78
C PRO A 493 14.88 -16.50 -14.84
N GLU A 494 14.47 -17.57 -15.51
CA GLU A 494 15.30 -18.27 -16.51
C GLU A 494 14.63 -18.24 -17.88
N THR A 495 15.36 -17.78 -18.90
CA THR A 495 15.00 -17.93 -20.31
C THR A 495 15.91 -19.01 -20.92
N SER A 496 15.34 -20.15 -21.31
CA SER A 496 16.13 -21.26 -21.88
C SER A 496 16.38 -21.07 -23.38
N GLN A 497 17.51 -21.55 -23.88
CA GLN A 497 17.76 -21.55 -25.34
C GLN A 497 16.67 -22.30 -26.11
N THR A 498 16.10 -23.35 -25.52
CA THR A 498 14.99 -24.12 -26.11
C THR A 498 13.72 -23.28 -26.25
N SER A 499 13.36 -22.49 -25.23
CA SER A 499 12.19 -21.60 -25.29
C SER A 499 12.38 -20.49 -26.32
N VAL A 500 13.60 -20.00 -26.50
CA VAL A 500 13.93 -19.02 -27.55
C VAL A 500 13.89 -19.66 -28.95
N ALA A 501 14.49 -20.84 -29.13
CA ALA A 501 14.55 -21.53 -30.41
C ALA A 501 13.16 -21.94 -30.94
N GLN A 502 12.26 -22.39 -30.07
CA GLN A 502 10.86 -22.67 -30.42
C GLN A 502 10.11 -21.40 -30.88
N ALA A 503 10.43 -20.25 -30.29
CA ALA A 503 9.85 -18.96 -30.69
C ALA A 503 10.29 -18.54 -32.10
N VAL A 504 11.60 -18.63 -32.36
CA VAL A 504 12.18 -18.25 -33.65
C VAL A 504 11.64 -19.15 -34.77
N ALA A 505 11.45 -20.45 -34.49
CA ALA A 505 10.84 -21.39 -35.44
C ALA A 505 9.36 -21.07 -35.76
N ALA A 506 8.58 -20.57 -34.78
CA ALA A 506 7.19 -20.17 -35.01
C ALA A 506 7.08 -18.89 -35.88
N LEU A 507 7.93 -17.89 -35.63
CA LEU A 507 7.96 -16.63 -36.40
C LEU A 507 8.42 -16.83 -37.85
N SER A 508 9.32 -17.79 -38.08
CA SER A 508 9.78 -18.14 -39.43
C SER A 508 8.77 -18.99 -40.22
N ALA A 509 7.75 -19.55 -39.55
CA ALA A 509 6.61 -20.20 -40.19
C ALA A 509 5.52 -19.19 -40.60
N ASP A 510 5.25 -18.17 -39.77
CA ASP A 510 4.26 -17.12 -40.06
C ASP A 510 4.72 -16.12 -41.14
N SER A 511 6.04 -15.97 -41.37
CA SER A 511 6.59 -15.13 -42.44
C SER A 511 6.68 -15.81 -43.81
N LYS A 512 6.19 -17.06 -43.92
CA LYS A 512 6.11 -17.84 -45.17
C LYS A 512 4.68 -18.05 -45.69
N LEU A 513 3.70 -17.35 -45.12
CA LEU A 513 2.33 -17.19 -45.61
C LEU A 513 2.10 -15.71 -45.96
#